data_AF-E3M627-F1
#
_entry.id   AF-E3M627-F1
#
_cell.length_a   1.000
_cell.length_b   1.000
_cell.length_c   1.000
_cell.angle_alpha   90.00
_cell.angle_beta   90.00
_cell.angle_gamma   90.00
#
_symmetry.space_group_name_H-M   'P 1'
#
loop_
_entity.id
_entity.type
_entity.pdbx_description
1 polymer ?
#
loop_
_entity_poly.entity_id
_entity_poly.type
_entity_poly.pdbx_seq_one_letter_code
_entity_poly.pdbx_strand_id
1 'polypeptide(L)'
;MSEETFDFSGSVPEEVQTLLTNSEVDPGLLSNETTTTMISDILSTTTIPPILIDYHPNPFRIGFLAFKCLLIILLLTISCTIRRDFFKFFVFFIIIPLFIETGFDVFTEIQASIAIFGTQQFDWEYFNLSPIANETVTDWQKHAVESYGQILQKYTTYQLYTKDQLFSIVSYVAGDFIFWSLLFSTTTVFHYAHKAIVRPEQITYDPICSSFFKIQIISVLFTAVDTLISIYEIPQWAYLFILFVLRITACVLTFIIVTQFFASLFLFCRRKDEVTKTSPYEHVRNSKLRLFLFVVFSILIHALSAPYLIWSGLTIASDVGHLLGFDWYLPMHFASEMFPLHLTFFIVRPYVFLVLTLFLLNPYRRRFVKFFCSCCRRN
;
A
#
# COMPACT_ATOMS: atom_id res chain seq x y z
N MET A 1 0.44 -17.68 -46.39
CA MET A 1 -0.42 -17.06 -45.37
C MET A 1 -1.40 -18.13 -44.92
N SER A 2 -1.16 -18.67 -43.75
CA SER A 2 -2.02 -19.59 -43.00
C SER A 2 -1.67 -19.34 -41.54
N GLU A 3 -2.65 -18.87 -40.77
CA GLU A 3 -2.53 -18.62 -39.34
C GLU A 3 -2.45 -19.96 -38.60
N GLU A 4 -1.37 -20.18 -37.87
CA GLU A 4 -1.24 -21.27 -36.91
C GLU A 4 -1.82 -20.80 -35.57
N THR A 5 -3.01 -21.30 -35.23
CA THR A 5 -3.54 -21.27 -33.86
C THR A 5 -2.83 -22.34 -33.04
N PHE A 6 -1.96 -21.93 -32.13
CA PHE A 6 -1.38 -22.80 -31.11
C PHE A 6 -2.41 -23.06 -30.00
N ASP A 7 -3.10 -24.20 -30.10
CA ASP A 7 -3.88 -24.75 -28.99
C ASP A 7 -2.94 -25.37 -27.95
N PHE A 8 -2.89 -24.80 -26.75
CA PHE A 8 -2.24 -25.41 -25.59
C PHE A 8 -3.25 -26.30 -24.87
N SER A 9 -3.24 -27.60 -25.17
CA SER A 9 -3.94 -28.61 -24.37
C SER A 9 -3.16 -28.88 -23.08
N GLY A 10 -3.56 -28.25 -21.98
CA GLY A 10 -3.19 -28.64 -20.62
C GLY A 10 -4.42 -29.17 -19.89
N SER A 11 -4.46 -30.47 -19.62
CA SER A 11 -5.54 -31.13 -18.88
C SER A 11 -5.74 -30.53 -17.50
N VAL A 12 -6.95 -30.04 -17.22
CA VAL A 12 -7.41 -29.65 -15.88
C VAL A 12 -7.42 -30.89 -14.97
N PRO A 13 -7.00 -30.81 -13.70
CA PRO A 13 -7.10 -31.94 -12.77
C PRO A 13 -8.58 -32.32 -12.52
N GLU A 14 -8.89 -33.62 -12.63
CA GLU A 14 -10.24 -34.23 -12.52
C GLU A 14 -10.99 -33.93 -11.20
N GLU A 15 -10.32 -33.37 -10.18
CA GLU A 15 -10.94 -33.05 -8.88
C GLU A 15 -11.85 -31.80 -8.90
N VAL A 16 -11.78 -30.96 -9.94
CA VAL A 16 -12.69 -29.80 -10.09
C VAL A 16 -14.01 -30.20 -10.75
N GLN A 17 -14.02 -31.30 -11.50
CA GLN A 17 -15.18 -31.71 -12.31
C GLN A 17 -16.27 -32.41 -11.47
N THR A 18 -15.90 -33.03 -10.36
CA THR A 18 -16.83 -33.72 -9.44
C THR A 18 -17.61 -32.77 -8.51
N LEU A 19 -17.16 -31.52 -8.35
CA LEU A 19 -17.91 -30.48 -7.61
C LEU A 19 -18.94 -29.74 -8.48
N LEU A 20 -18.76 -29.76 -9.82
CA LEU A 20 -19.64 -29.08 -10.78
C LEU A 20 -20.83 -29.93 -11.27
N THR A 21 -20.83 -31.24 -11.01
CA THR A 21 -21.92 -32.14 -11.46
C THR A 21 -23.09 -32.25 -10.49
N ASN A 22 -22.99 -31.66 -9.29
CA ASN A 22 -24.02 -31.74 -8.25
C ASN A 22 -24.91 -30.49 -8.14
N SER A 23 -24.81 -29.54 -9.07
CA SER A 23 -25.68 -28.34 -9.08
C SER A 23 -26.40 -28.09 -10.40
N GLU A 24 -26.80 -29.13 -11.12
CA GLU A 24 -27.87 -28.99 -12.11
C GLU A 24 -29.21 -28.95 -11.37
N VAL A 25 -29.71 -27.73 -11.14
CA VAL A 25 -31.09 -27.49 -10.72
C VAL A 25 -32.00 -27.73 -11.93
N ASP A 26 -32.84 -28.75 -11.82
CA ASP A 26 -33.81 -29.20 -12.81
C ASP A 26 -34.81 -28.07 -13.18
N PRO A 27 -34.92 -27.65 -14.46
CA PRO A 27 -35.83 -26.58 -14.87
C PRO A 27 -37.24 -27.11 -15.15
N GLY A 28 -37.87 -27.72 -14.13
CA GLY A 28 -39.14 -28.45 -14.27
C GLY A 28 -40.18 -28.28 -13.16
N LEU A 29 -39.99 -27.36 -12.21
CA LEU A 29 -40.91 -27.16 -11.08
C LEU A 29 -41.31 -25.69 -10.92
N LEU A 30 -41.96 -25.16 -11.97
CA LEU A 30 -42.73 -23.91 -11.93
C LEU A 30 -44.18 -24.23 -12.30
N SER A 31 -44.93 -24.81 -11.36
CA SER A 31 -46.39 -24.67 -11.33
C SER A 31 -46.95 -25.11 -9.98
N ASN A 32 -47.65 -24.17 -9.33
CA ASN A 32 -48.50 -24.31 -8.14
C ASN A 32 -47.78 -24.58 -6.82
N GLU A 33 -47.69 -23.56 -5.97
CA GLU A 33 -48.62 -23.46 -4.84
C GLU A 33 -48.62 -22.06 -4.23
N THR A 34 -49.84 -21.59 -4.00
CA THR A 34 -50.23 -20.32 -3.39
C THR A 34 -49.88 -20.29 -1.90
N THR A 35 -49.03 -19.34 -1.49
CA THR A 35 -48.99 -18.93 -0.08
C THR A 35 -48.86 -17.41 0.01
N THR A 36 -49.96 -16.79 0.39
CA THR A 36 -50.09 -15.41 0.83
C THR A 36 -49.15 -15.09 1.98
N THR A 37 -48.21 -14.17 1.77
CA THR A 37 -47.60 -13.37 2.84
C THR A 37 -47.59 -11.90 2.40
N MET A 38 -47.96 -11.04 3.34
CA MET A 38 -48.39 -9.68 3.11
C MET A 38 -47.28 -8.80 2.53
N ILE A 39 -47.67 -7.98 1.56
CA ILE A 39 -46.95 -6.80 1.09
C ILE A 39 -46.96 -5.78 2.22
N SER A 40 -45.79 -5.47 2.76
CA SER A 40 -45.54 -4.20 3.43
C SER A 40 -44.27 -3.59 2.84
N ASP A 41 -44.47 -2.65 1.92
CA ASP A 41 -43.44 -1.74 1.44
C ASP A 41 -42.83 -0.96 2.60
N ILE A 42 -41.54 -1.15 2.85
CA ILE A 42 -40.67 -0.13 3.45
C ILE A 42 -39.35 -0.14 2.70
N LEU A 43 -39.32 0.69 1.65
CA LEU A 43 -38.19 1.48 1.15
C LEU A 43 -36.78 0.99 1.57
N SER A 44 -36.20 0.04 0.83
CA SER A 44 -34.75 -0.17 0.80
C SER A 44 -34.26 0.13 -0.62
N THR A 45 -33.27 0.99 -0.69
CA THR A 45 -32.55 1.39 -1.91
C THR A 45 -32.29 0.20 -2.82
N THR A 46 -32.79 0.27 -4.05
CA THR A 46 -32.45 -0.64 -5.14
C THR A 46 -30.98 -0.51 -5.49
N THR A 47 -30.10 -1.21 -4.78
CA THR A 47 -28.79 -1.57 -5.32
C THR A 47 -29.06 -2.65 -6.36
N ILE A 48 -29.19 -2.22 -7.61
CA ILE A 48 -29.18 -3.13 -8.76
C ILE A 48 -27.89 -3.95 -8.63
N PRO A 49 -27.96 -5.29 -8.52
CA PRO A 49 -26.75 -6.10 -8.48
C PRO A 49 -25.93 -5.80 -9.73
N PRO A 50 -24.60 -5.60 -9.60
CA PRO A 50 -23.77 -5.20 -10.72
C PRO A 50 -23.97 -6.18 -11.88
N ILE A 51 -24.29 -5.64 -13.07
CA ILE A 51 -24.48 -6.44 -14.28
C ILE A 51 -23.17 -7.19 -14.51
N LEU A 52 -23.24 -8.52 -14.47
CA LEU A 52 -22.09 -9.37 -14.75
C LEU A 52 -21.87 -9.34 -16.26
N ILE A 53 -20.73 -8.78 -16.67
CA ILE A 53 -20.33 -8.74 -18.07
C ILE A 53 -19.20 -9.76 -18.25
N ASP A 54 -19.15 -10.37 -19.44
CA ASP A 54 -17.96 -11.09 -19.89
C ASP A 54 -16.70 -10.23 -19.71
N TYR A 55 -15.54 -10.87 -19.68
CA TYR A 55 -14.30 -10.15 -19.49
C TYR A 55 -14.10 -9.06 -20.56
N HIS A 56 -13.92 -7.83 -20.10
CA HIS A 56 -13.42 -6.73 -20.89
C HIS A 56 -12.19 -6.10 -20.22
N PRO A 57 -11.10 -5.86 -20.97
CA PRO A 57 -9.91 -5.25 -20.41
C PRO A 57 -10.20 -3.82 -19.95
N ASN A 58 -9.79 -3.48 -18.74
CA ASN A 58 -9.86 -2.10 -18.25
C ASN A 58 -8.62 -1.32 -18.77
N PRO A 59 -8.77 -0.42 -19.75
CA PRO A 59 -7.62 0.25 -20.38
C PRO A 59 -6.88 1.17 -19.40
N PHE A 60 -7.58 1.75 -18.42
CA PHE A 60 -6.97 2.60 -17.41
C PHE A 60 -6.06 1.77 -16.49
N ARG A 61 -6.55 0.62 -16.01
CA ARG A 61 -5.77 -0.32 -15.20
C ARG A 61 -4.50 -0.76 -15.95
N ILE A 62 -4.64 -1.19 -17.21
CA ILE A 62 -3.50 -1.64 -18.03
C ILE A 62 -2.50 -0.49 -18.24
N GLY A 63 -2.98 0.72 -18.55
CA GLY A 63 -2.14 1.90 -18.73
C GLY A 63 -1.37 2.27 -17.45
N PHE A 64 -2.03 2.27 -16.30
CA PHE A 64 -1.40 2.52 -15.01
C PHE A 64 -0.38 1.44 -14.65
N LEU A 65 -0.69 0.16 -14.89
CA LEU A 65 0.23 -0.95 -14.66
C LEU A 65 1.49 -0.82 -15.54
N ALA A 66 1.33 -0.53 -16.83
CA ALA A 66 2.45 -0.30 -17.74
C ALA A 66 3.31 0.89 -17.28
N PHE A 67 2.68 1.99 -16.84
CA PHE A 67 3.39 3.14 -16.29
C PHE A 67 4.16 2.78 -15.00
N LYS A 68 3.56 2.00 -14.09
CA LYS A 68 4.21 1.48 -12.88
C LYS A 68 5.46 0.66 -13.22
N CYS A 69 5.36 -0.27 -14.17
CA CYS A 69 6.47 -1.07 -14.68
C CYS A 69 7.62 -0.20 -15.20
N LEU A 70 7.31 0.80 -16.03
CA LEU A 70 8.31 1.70 -16.61
C LEU A 70 9.06 2.49 -15.51
N LEU A 71 8.33 2.99 -14.50
CA LEU A 71 8.93 3.69 -13.38
C LEU A 71 9.84 2.79 -12.54
N ILE A 72 9.44 1.55 -12.27
CA ILE A 72 10.25 0.57 -11.53
C ILE A 72 11.54 0.25 -12.31
N ILE A 73 11.43 -0.06 -13.60
CA ILE A 73 12.59 -0.36 -14.47
C ILE A 73 13.56 0.83 -14.51
N LEU A 74 13.02 2.05 -14.66
CA LEU A 74 13.82 3.27 -14.64
C LEU A 74 14.55 3.45 -13.31
N LEU A 75 13.89 3.25 -12.18
CA LEU A 75 14.51 3.37 -10.86
C LEU A 75 15.56 2.29 -10.59
N LEU A 76 15.32 1.05 -11.03
CA LEU A 76 16.31 -0.02 -10.95
C LEU A 76 17.56 0.34 -11.78
N THR A 77 17.36 0.80 -13.01
CA THR A 77 18.44 1.25 -13.90
C THR A 77 19.25 2.39 -13.28
N ILE A 78 18.58 3.40 -12.74
CA ILE A 78 19.24 4.51 -12.05
C ILE A 78 19.98 4.02 -10.79
N SER A 79 19.37 3.12 -10.01
CA SER A 79 19.97 2.55 -8.79
C SER A 79 21.28 1.83 -9.07
N CYS A 80 21.39 1.12 -10.21
CA CYS A 80 22.63 0.47 -10.63
C CYS A 80 23.79 1.47 -10.84
N THR A 81 23.48 2.72 -11.24
CA THR A 81 24.50 3.77 -11.45
C THR A 81 24.95 4.48 -10.16
N ILE A 82 24.20 4.35 -9.08
CA ILE A 82 24.49 4.98 -7.79
C ILE A 82 25.42 4.06 -6.98
N ARG A 83 26.61 4.56 -6.60
CA ARG A 83 27.56 3.82 -5.75
C ARG A 83 27.48 4.30 -4.31
N ARG A 84 27.37 3.34 -3.37
CA ARG A 84 27.52 3.54 -1.90
C ARG A 84 26.75 4.75 -1.35
N ASP A 85 25.42 4.71 -1.41
CA ASP A 85 24.53 5.75 -0.86
C ASP A 85 23.39 5.10 -0.05
N PHE A 86 23.05 5.65 1.11
CA PHE A 86 21.97 5.12 1.96
C PHE A 86 20.58 5.27 1.35
N PHE A 87 20.34 6.27 0.48
CA PHE A 87 19.08 6.36 -0.26
C PHE A 87 18.91 5.22 -1.25
N LYS A 88 20.01 4.65 -1.76
CA LYS A 88 19.94 3.49 -2.65
C LYS A 88 19.39 2.26 -1.92
N PHE A 89 19.86 2.01 -0.70
CA PHE A 89 19.33 0.91 0.12
C PHE A 89 17.88 1.16 0.51
N PHE A 90 17.55 2.38 0.95
CA PHE A 90 16.15 2.77 1.22
C PHE A 90 15.23 2.46 0.03
N VAL A 91 15.57 2.96 -1.15
CA VAL A 91 14.74 2.77 -2.34
C VAL A 91 14.68 1.30 -2.76
N PHE A 92 15.78 0.55 -2.69
CA PHE A 92 15.75 -0.87 -3.04
C PHE A 92 14.83 -1.70 -2.15
N PHE A 93 14.87 -1.49 -0.84
CA PHE A 93 14.01 -2.25 0.07
C PHE A 93 12.52 -1.97 -0.15
N ILE A 94 12.15 -0.79 -0.65
CA ILE A 94 10.77 -0.46 -1.05
C ILE A 94 10.45 -0.95 -2.47
N ILE A 95 11.43 -0.97 -3.39
CA ILE A 95 11.20 -1.47 -4.76
C ILE A 95 10.95 -2.99 -4.80
N ILE A 96 11.57 -3.78 -3.90
CA ILE A 96 11.36 -5.23 -3.86
C ILE A 96 9.87 -5.59 -3.76
N PRO A 97 9.10 -5.11 -2.77
CA PRO A 97 7.69 -5.44 -2.69
C PRO A 97 6.86 -4.79 -3.80
N LEU A 98 7.22 -3.60 -4.29
CA LEU A 98 6.57 -3.00 -5.46
C LEU A 98 6.71 -3.85 -6.72
N PHE A 99 7.87 -4.49 -6.90
CA PHE A 99 8.09 -5.41 -8.02
C PHE A 99 7.23 -6.67 -7.89
N ILE A 100 7.12 -7.23 -6.68
CA ILE A 100 6.25 -8.39 -6.40
C ILE A 100 4.77 -8.02 -6.67
N GLU A 101 4.32 -6.88 -6.14
CA GLU A 101 2.97 -6.35 -6.36
C GLU A 101 2.68 -6.17 -7.85
N THR A 102 3.63 -5.61 -8.60
CA THR A 102 3.49 -5.42 -10.06
C THR A 102 3.38 -6.75 -10.81
N GLY A 103 4.19 -7.75 -10.43
CA GLY A 103 4.09 -9.10 -10.98
C GLY A 103 2.72 -9.73 -10.67
N PHE A 104 2.21 -9.49 -9.46
CA PHE A 104 0.88 -9.94 -9.05
C PHE A 104 -0.25 -9.24 -9.82
N ASP A 105 -0.12 -7.95 -10.10
CA ASP A 105 -1.09 -7.20 -10.91
C ASP A 105 -1.16 -7.71 -12.36
N VAL A 106 -0.01 -8.09 -12.94
CA VAL A 106 0.03 -8.75 -14.25
C VAL A 106 -0.63 -10.13 -14.17
N PHE A 107 -0.34 -10.90 -13.12
CA PHE A 107 -0.95 -12.20 -12.92
C PHE A 107 -2.48 -12.11 -12.77
N THR A 108 -2.97 -11.15 -11.98
CA THR A 108 -4.42 -10.94 -11.80
C THR A 108 -5.10 -10.45 -13.07
N GLU A 109 -4.42 -9.70 -13.93
CA GLU A 109 -4.91 -9.35 -15.27
C GLU A 109 -5.11 -10.60 -16.14
N ILE A 110 -4.14 -11.50 -16.16
CA ILE A 110 -4.22 -12.76 -16.90
C ILE A 110 -5.31 -13.67 -16.31
N GLN A 111 -5.40 -13.74 -14.98
CA GLN A 111 -6.43 -14.55 -14.33
C GLN A 111 -7.84 -13.99 -14.57
N ALA A 112 -8.01 -12.66 -14.58
CA ALA A 112 -9.29 -12.05 -14.89
C ALA A 112 -9.79 -12.37 -16.30
N SER A 113 -8.88 -12.56 -17.27
CA SER A 113 -9.25 -12.85 -18.66
C SER A 113 -9.66 -14.29 -18.91
N ILE A 114 -9.23 -15.22 -18.05
CA ILE A 114 -9.56 -16.65 -18.17
C ILE A 114 -10.60 -17.12 -17.15
N ALA A 115 -10.77 -16.39 -16.04
CA ALA A 115 -11.68 -16.78 -14.97
C ALA A 115 -13.15 -16.47 -15.30
N ILE A 116 -14.05 -17.31 -14.76
CA ILE A 116 -15.51 -17.22 -14.97
C ILE A 116 -16.15 -16.10 -14.12
N PHE A 117 -15.37 -15.40 -13.28
CA PHE A 117 -15.90 -14.39 -12.35
C PHE A 117 -16.39 -13.11 -13.02
N GLY A 118 -16.13 -12.91 -14.32
CA GLY A 118 -16.59 -11.76 -15.10
C GLY A 118 -16.01 -10.41 -14.62
N THR A 119 -16.48 -9.33 -15.24
CA THR A 119 -16.09 -7.95 -14.92
C THR A 119 -17.30 -7.09 -14.59
N GLN A 120 -17.06 -5.96 -13.93
CA GLN A 120 -18.06 -4.93 -13.69
C GLN A 120 -17.82 -3.73 -14.61
N GLN A 121 -18.88 -2.98 -14.90
CA GLN A 121 -18.71 -1.72 -15.61
C GLN A 121 -17.86 -0.76 -14.78
N PHE A 122 -16.85 -0.17 -15.43
CA PHE A 122 -16.01 0.83 -14.78
C PHE A 122 -16.83 2.06 -14.41
N ASP A 123 -16.67 2.52 -13.17
CA ASP A 123 -17.35 3.69 -12.64
C ASP A 123 -16.36 4.59 -11.89
N TRP A 124 -16.40 5.87 -12.22
CA TRP A 124 -15.54 6.92 -11.66
C TRP A 124 -16.00 7.43 -10.30
N GLU A 125 -17.21 7.09 -9.86
CA GLU A 125 -17.69 7.52 -8.55
C GLU A 125 -16.82 6.99 -7.41
N TYR A 126 -16.57 7.88 -6.44
CA TYR A 126 -15.81 7.54 -5.26
C TYR A 126 -16.46 6.37 -4.52
N PHE A 127 -15.66 5.35 -4.21
CA PHE A 127 -16.15 4.21 -3.46
C PHE A 127 -16.19 4.53 -1.97
N ASN A 128 -17.40 4.78 -1.46
CA ASN A 128 -17.64 4.86 -0.04
C ASN A 128 -18.00 3.46 0.50
N LEU A 129 -17.09 2.87 1.26
CA LEU A 129 -17.35 1.60 1.95
C LEU A 129 -18.47 1.82 2.96
N SER A 130 -19.57 1.07 2.81
CA SER A 130 -20.70 1.14 3.73
C SER A 130 -20.29 0.66 5.12
N PRO A 131 -20.76 1.30 6.20
CA PRO A 131 -20.57 0.79 7.55
C PRO A 131 -21.08 -0.64 7.68
N ILE A 132 -20.32 -1.51 8.34
CA ILE A 132 -20.73 -2.88 8.61
C ILE A 132 -21.73 -2.86 9.77
N ALA A 133 -22.89 -3.49 9.56
CA ALA A 133 -23.95 -3.52 10.57
C ALA A 133 -23.47 -4.26 11.84
N ASN A 134 -23.79 -3.71 13.01
CA ASN A 134 -23.47 -4.24 14.33
C ASN A 134 -21.99 -4.25 14.74
N GLU A 135 -21.11 -3.57 13.99
CA GLU A 135 -19.70 -3.42 14.35
C GLU A 135 -19.30 -1.98 14.62
N THR A 136 -18.29 -1.81 15.48
CA THR A 136 -17.80 -0.49 15.86
C THR A 136 -16.65 -0.04 14.98
N VAL A 137 -16.38 1.26 14.91
CA VAL A 137 -15.27 1.81 14.10
C VAL A 137 -13.89 1.26 14.49
N THR A 138 -13.76 0.76 15.71
CA THR A 138 -12.54 0.13 16.21
C THR A 138 -12.32 -1.27 15.63
N ASP A 139 -13.36 -1.94 15.11
CA ASP A 139 -13.31 -3.29 14.57
C ASP A 139 -12.98 -3.35 13.07
N TRP A 140 -12.88 -2.22 12.38
CA TRP A 140 -12.66 -2.17 10.92
C TRP A 140 -11.42 -2.91 10.44
N GLN A 141 -10.40 -3.05 11.30
CA GLN A 141 -9.19 -3.82 10.98
C GLN A 141 -9.48 -5.31 10.74
N LYS A 142 -10.50 -5.88 11.40
CA LYS A 142 -10.93 -7.28 11.16
C LYS A 142 -11.33 -7.51 9.71
N HIS A 143 -11.91 -6.48 9.09
CA HIS A 143 -12.43 -6.54 7.72
C HIS A 143 -11.51 -5.89 6.71
N ALA A 144 -10.24 -5.63 7.05
CA ALA A 144 -9.32 -4.90 6.20
C ALA A 144 -9.10 -5.60 4.84
N VAL A 145 -8.93 -6.93 4.86
CA VAL A 145 -8.73 -7.74 3.64
C VAL A 145 -9.99 -7.75 2.77
N GLU A 146 -11.17 -7.94 3.37
CA GLU A 146 -12.44 -7.92 2.64
C GLU A 146 -12.71 -6.53 2.04
N SER A 147 -12.58 -5.49 2.86
CA SER A 147 -12.76 -4.09 2.45
C SER A 147 -11.81 -3.71 1.32
N TYR A 148 -10.55 -4.15 1.41
CA TYR A 148 -9.57 -3.92 0.34
C TYR A 148 -9.90 -4.71 -0.93
N GLY A 149 -10.45 -5.93 -0.81
CA GLY A 149 -10.97 -6.69 -1.94
C GLY A 149 -12.08 -5.95 -2.69
N GLN A 150 -13.02 -5.32 -1.97
CA GLN A 150 -14.09 -4.50 -2.56
C GLN A 150 -13.54 -3.23 -3.23
N ILE A 151 -12.58 -2.55 -2.59
CA ILE A 151 -11.86 -1.41 -3.17
C ILE A 151 -11.17 -1.82 -4.47
N LEU A 152 -10.43 -2.93 -4.47
CA LEU A 152 -9.76 -3.45 -5.65
C LEU A 152 -10.77 -3.79 -6.74
N GLN A 153 -11.87 -4.48 -6.43
CA GLN A 153 -12.92 -4.77 -7.39
C GLN A 153 -13.47 -3.49 -8.04
N LYS A 154 -13.74 -2.43 -7.27
CA LYS A 154 -14.21 -1.16 -7.83
C LYS A 154 -13.20 -0.57 -8.82
N TYR A 155 -11.97 -0.35 -8.37
CA TYR A 155 -10.98 0.40 -9.17
C TYR A 155 -10.35 -0.43 -10.29
N THR A 156 -10.38 -1.75 -10.18
CA THR A 156 -9.88 -2.65 -11.22
C THR A 156 -10.95 -3.23 -12.12
N THR A 157 -12.22 -3.17 -11.72
CA THR A 157 -13.41 -3.84 -12.30
C THR A 157 -13.48 -5.35 -12.17
N TYR A 158 -12.51 -5.98 -11.50
CA TYR A 158 -12.39 -7.44 -11.50
C TYR A 158 -13.05 -8.05 -10.26
N GLN A 159 -14.02 -8.94 -10.48
CA GLN A 159 -14.72 -9.59 -9.38
C GLN A 159 -13.85 -10.59 -8.63
N LEU A 160 -12.75 -11.05 -9.23
CA LEU A 160 -11.83 -12.02 -8.64
C LEU A 160 -11.38 -11.63 -7.22
N TYR A 161 -11.20 -10.33 -6.93
CA TYR A 161 -10.76 -9.85 -5.61
C TYR A 161 -11.81 -10.02 -4.49
N THR A 162 -13.07 -10.26 -4.85
CA THR A 162 -14.15 -10.55 -3.88
C THR A 162 -14.66 -11.99 -3.96
N LYS A 163 -14.44 -12.67 -5.08
CA LYS A 163 -14.83 -14.07 -5.28
C LYS A 163 -13.78 -15.05 -4.79
N ASP A 164 -12.51 -14.67 -4.85
CA ASP A 164 -11.39 -15.44 -4.31
C ASP A 164 -10.54 -14.55 -3.41
N GLN A 165 -10.64 -14.81 -2.10
CA GLN A 165 -9.98 -14.02 -1.06
C GLN A 165 -8.46 -14.08 -1.14
N LEU A 166 -7.87 -15.10 -1.78
CA LEU A 166 -6.42 -15.19 -1.95
C LEU A 166 -5.87 -13.94 -2.66
N PHE A 167 -6.62 -13.42 -3.64
CA PHE A 167 -6.19 -12.24 -4.39
C PHE A 167 -6.22 -10.96 -3.58
N SER A 168 -7.23 -10.79 -2.72
CA SER A 168 -7.29 -9.62 -1.82
C SER A 168 -6.23 -9.73 -0.73
N ILE A 169 -5.96 -10.92 -0.18
CA ILE A 169 -4.90 -11.17 0.81
C ILE A 169 -3.53 -10.79 0.25
N VAL A 170 -3.13 -11.33 -0.91
CA VAL A 170 -1.80 -11.07 -1.47
C VAL A 170 -1.62 -9.58 -1.79
N SER A 171 -2.65 -8.94 -2.33
CA SER A 171 -2.63 -7.50 -2.62
C SER A 171 -2.54 -6.66 -1.34
N TYR A 172 -3.28 -7.07 -0.29
CA TYR A 172 -3.27 -6.41 1.02
C TYR A 172 -1.88 -6.49 1.65
N VAL A 173 -1.28 -7.68 1.69
CA VAL A 173 0.07 -7.91 2.23
C VAL A 173 1.10 -7.02 1.52
N ALA A 174 1.02 -6.89 0.20
CA ALA A 174 1.95 -6.03 -0.54
C ALA A 174 1.77 -4.55 -0.18
N GLY A 175 0.53 -4.05 -0.16
CA GLY A 175 0.21 -2.65 0.16
C GLY A 175 0.56 -2.27 1.61
N ASP A 176 0.26 -3.15 2.55
CA ASP A 176 0.54 -2.97 3.96
C ASP A 176 2.04 -3.12 4.27
N PHE A 177 2.74 -4.03 3.59
CA PHE A 177 4.19 -4.11 3.73
C PHE A 177 4.89 -2.83 3.26
N ILE A 178 4.43 -2.22 2.16
CA ILE A 178 4.94 -0.92 1.70
C ILE A 178 4.65 0.16 2.74
N PHE A 179 3.47 0.15 3.37
CA PHE A 179 3.12 1.08 4.46
C PHE A 179 4.11 1.01 5.62
N TRP A 180 4.25 -0.17 6.24
CA TRP A 180 5.14 -0.36 7.38
C TRP A 180 6.60 -0.11 7.02
N SER A 181 7.02 -0.60 5.85
CA SER A 181 8.38 -0.43 5.35
C SER A 181 8.76 1.05 5.18
N LEU A 182 7.83 1.88 4.70
CA LEU A 182 8.04 3.33 4.60
C LEU A 182 8.14 4.00 5.97
N LEU A 183 7.24 3.70 6.91
CA LEU A 183 7.27 4.26 8.27
C LEU A 183 8.59 3.94 8.96
N PHE A 184 8.95 2.66 9.01
CA PHE A 184 10.15 2.21 9.67
C PHE A 184 11.43 2.70 8.99
N SER A 185 11.54 2.56 7.67
CA SER A 185 12.78 2.93 6.96
C SER A 185 13.03 4.44 6.90
N THR A 186 11.98 5.26 6.94
CA THR A 186 12.13 6.73 6.96
C THR A 186 12.94 7.19 8.17
N THR A 187 12.72 6.58 9.34
CA THR A 187 13.49 6.90 10.56
C THR A 187 14.98 6.59 10.39
N THR A 188 15.30 5.48 9.73
CA THR A 188 16.69 5.06 9.41
C THR A 188 17.36 6.05 8.47
N VAL A 189 16.63 6.50 7.45
CA VAL A 189 17.16 7.47 6.50
C VAL A 189 17.43 8.79 7.19
N PHE A 190 16.56 9.25 8.10
CA PHE A 190 16.83 10.44 8.91
C PHE A 190 18.09 10.29 9.75
N HIS A 191 18.28 9.14 10.40
CA HIS A 191 19.51 8.86 11.16
C HIS A 191 20.76 9.07 10.28
N TYR A 192 20.81 8.48 9.09
CA TYR A 192 21.95 8.64 8.18
C TYR A 192 22.06 10.04 7.59
N ALA A 193 20.94 10.69 7.25
CA ALA A 193 20.93 12.03 6.68
C ALA A 193 21.42 13.08 7.69
N HIS A 194 21.03 12.96 8.95
CA HIS A 194 21.50 13.81 10.05
C HIS A 194 22.96 13.54 10.40
N LYS A 195 23.34 12.26 10.52
CA LYS A 195 24.73 11.86 10.76
C LYS A 195 25.67 12.38 9.66
N ALA A 196 25.21 12.49 8.41
CA ALA A 196 26.00 13.02 7.29
C ALA A 196 26.29 14.52 7.39
N ILE A 197 25.60 15.22 8.30
CA ILE A 197 25.86 16.63 8.62
C ILE A 197 26.65 16.74 9.92
N VAL A 198 26.30 15.93 10.93
CA VAL A 198 26.82 16.09 12.31
C VAL A 198 28.16 15.38 12.52
N ARG A 199 28.33 14.18 11.96
CA ARG A 199 29.53 13.32 12.08
C ARG A 199 29.80 12.55 10.77
N PRO A 200 30.12 13.27 9.67
CA PRO A 200 30.27 12.66 8.35
C PRO A 200 31.38 11.62 8.27
N GLU A 201 32.45 11.76 9.06
CA GLU A 201 33.58 10.84 9.17
C GLU A 201 33.19 9.44 9.67
N GLN A 202 32.07 9.33 10.41
CA GLN A 202 31.61 8.06 10.96
C GLN A 202 30.79 7.23 9.96
N ILE A 203 30.18 7.86 8.95
CA ILE A 203 29.28 7.16 8.00
C ILE A 203 30.04 6.22 7.08
N THR A 204 31.28 6.55 6.73
CA THR A 204 32.06 5.80 5.73
C THR A 204 32.33 4.36 6.14
N TYR A 205 32.23 4.05 7.43
CA TYR A 205 32.48 2.74 8.02
C TYR A 205 31.20 2.02 8.44
N ASP A 206 30.03 2.66 8.35
CA ASP A 206 28.79 2.06 8.79
C ASP A 206 28.30 0.99 7.78
N PRO A 207 27.87 -0.20 8.26
CA PRO A 207 27.24 -1.20 7.41
C PRO A 207 25.78 -0.82 7.10
N ILE A 208 25.59 0.21 6.26
CA ILE A 208 24.28 0.81 5.94
C ILE A 208 23.22 -0.24 5.58
N CYS A 209 23.58 -1.22 4.75
CA CYS A 209 22.67 -2.28 4.32
C CYS A 209 22.10 -3.09 5.50
N SER A 210 22.92 -3.36 6.52
CA SER A 210 22.50 -4.15 7.69
C SER A 210 21.41 -3.43 8.49
N SER A 211 21.52 -2.11 8.64
CA SER A 211 20.52 -1.32 9.35
C SER A 211 19.16 -1.36 8.65
N PHE A 212 19.13 -1.22 7.33
CA PHE A 212 17.88 -1.34 6.57
C PHE A 212 17.32 -2.76 6.65
N PHE A 213 18.15 -3.80 6.50
CA PHE A 213 17.70 -5.19 6.61
C PHE A 213 17.02 -5.48 7.95
N LYS A 214 17.62 -5.05 9.07
CA LYS A 214 17.04 -5.22 10.42
C LYS A 214 15.66 -4.57 10.55
N ILE A 215 15.49 -3.41 9.93
CA ILE A 215 14.28 -2.62 10.01
C ILE A 215 13.17 -3.19 9.11
N GLN A 216 13.54 -3.83 8.00
CA GLN A 216 12.60 -4.58 7.17
C GLN A 216 12.03 -5.80 7.87
N ILE A 217 12.81 -6.50 8.71
CA ILE A 217 12.30 -7.63 9.51
C ILE A 217 11.10 -7.18 10.37
N ILE A 218 11.22 -6.01 11.01
CA ILE A 218 10.14 -5.44 11.81
C ILE A 218 8.95 -5.09 10.91
N SER A 219 9.20 -4.50 9.75
CA SER A 219 8.13 -4.16 8.80
C SER A 219 7.34 -5.39 8.34
N VAL A 220 8.05 -6.50 8.04
CA VAL A 220 7.43 -7.79 7.70
C VAL A 220 6.62 -8.33 8.87
N LEU A 221 7.15 -8.27 10.10
CA LEU A 221 6.45 -8.74 11.29
C LEU A 221 5.13 -7.98 11.51
N PHE A 222 5.15 -6.65 11.40
CA PHE A 222 3.95 -5.83 11.54
C PHE A 222 2.93 -6.13 10.45
N THR A 223 3.38 -6.28 9.20
CA THR A 223 2.50 -6.67 8.09
C THR A 223 1.85 -8.02 8.33
N ALA A 224 2.64 -9.01 8.78
CA ALA A 224 2.14 -10.34 9.07
C ALA A 224 1.10 -10.30 10.18
N VAL A 225 1.35 -9.57 11.27
CA VAL A 225 0.40 -9.43 12.37
C VAL A 225 -0.88 -8.75 11.89
N ASP A 226 -0.78 -7.65 11.15
CA ASP A 226 -1.92 -6.89 10.63
C ASP A 226 -2.79 -7.69 9.64
N THR A 227 -2.14 -8.53 8.84
CA THR A 227 -2.80 -9.48 7.93
C THR A 227 -3.45 -10.64 8.70
N LEU A 228 -2.79 -11.18 9.73
CA LEU A 228 -3.34 -12.31 10.49
C LEU A 228 -4.60 -11.92 11.26
N ILE A 229 -4.65 -10.72 11.87
CA ILE A 229 -5.83 -10.25 12.60
C ILE A 229 -7.02 -9.90 11.69
N SER A 230 -6.79 -9.74 10.39
CA SER A 230 -7.84 -9.46 9.39
C SER A 230 -8.34 -10.71 8.67
N ILE A 231 -7.71 -11.88 8.91
CA ILE A 231 -8.10 -13.16 8.30
C ILE A 231 -8.63 -14.12 9.36
N TYR A 232 -8.02 -14.15 10.54
CA TYR A 232 -8.35 -15.12 11.57
C TYR A 232 -9.20 -14.51 12.68
N GLU A 233 -10.25 -15.25 13.05
CA GLU A 233 -10.97 -14.98 14.28
C GLU A 233 -10.07 -15.29 15.49
N ILE A 234 -9.79 -14.28 16.28
CA ILE A 234 -9.01 -14.39 17.52
C ILE A 234 -9.82 -13.86 18.70
N PRO A 235 -9.53 -14.29 19.94
CA PRO A 235 -10.22 -13.80 21.13
C PRO A 235 -10.16 -12.26 21.23
N GLN A 236 -11.30 -11.63 21.57
CA GLN A 236 -11.44 -10.16 21.57
C GLN A 236 -10.35 -9.45 22.40
N TRP A 237 -9.95 -10.00 23.54
CA TRP A 237 -8.89 -9.41 24.37
C TRP A 237 -7.52 -9.40 23.66
N ALA A 238 -7.20 -10.45 22.92
CA ALA A 238 -5.96 -10.55 22.16
C ALA A 238 -5.99 -9.60 20.95
N TYR A 239 -7.14 -9.53 20.26
CA TYR A 239 -7.37 -8.60 19.16
C TYR A 239 -7.15 -7.14 19.60
N LEU A 240 -7.82 -6.71 20.68
CA LEU A 240 -7.70 -5.34 21.19
C LEU A 240 -6.27 -5.00 21.60
N PHE A 241 -5.55 -5.94 22.23
CA PHE A 241 -4.15 -5.75 22.60
C PHE A 241 -3.25 -5.59 21.37
N ILE A 242 -3.36 -6.49 20.38
CA ILE A 242 -2.57 -6.44 19.15
C ILE A 242 -2.85 -5.12 18.40
N LEU A 243 -4.13 -4.77 18.26
CA LEU A 243 -4.57 -3.58 17.58
C LEU A 243 -4.06 -2.30 18.26
N PHE A 244 -4.10 -2.25 19.59
CA PHE A 244 -3.52 -1.17 20.36
C PHE A 244 -2.01 -1.03 20.07
N VAL A 245 -1.26 -2.14 20.06
CA VAL A 245 0.18 -2.14 19.74
C VAL A 245 0.45 -1.64 18.32
N LEU A 246 -0.31 -2.07 17.33
CA LEU A 246 -0.16 -1.62 15.93
C LEU A 246 -0.42 -0.12 15.81
N ARG A 247 -1.58 0.35 16.29
CA ARG A 247 -1.99 1.76 16.23
C ARG A 247 -1.01 2.66 16.97
N ILE A 248 -0.61 2.31 18.19
CA ILE A 248 0.32 3.15 18.96
C ILE A 248 1.71 3.16 18.33
N THR A 249 2.16 2.05 17.74
CA THR A 249 3.44 2.01 17.03
C THR A 249 3.43 2.94 15.82
N ALA A 250 2.37 2.92 15.00
CA ALA A 250 2.24 3.84 13.86
C ALA A 250 2.25 5.31 14.30
N CYS A 251 1.52 5.63 15.38
CA CYS A 251 1.51 6.97 15.96
C CYS A 251 2.89 7.39 16.49
N VAL A 252 3.60 6.52 17.21
CA VAL A 252 4.94 6.79 17.76
C VAL A 252 5.97 6.98 16.64
N LEU A 253 5.98 6.11 15.63
CA LEU A 253 6.88 6.24 14.48
C LEU A 253 6.65 7.55 13.73
N THR A 254 5.39 7.93 13.54
CA THR A 254 5.03 9.21 12.91
C THR A 254 5.51 10.38 13.77
N PHE A 255 5.28 10.33 15.09
CA PHE A 255 5.77 11.35 16.00
C PHE A 255 7.30 11.49 15.93
N ILE A 256 8.02 10.37 15.85
CA ILE A 256 9.47 10.36 15.64
C ILE A 256 9.82 11.06 14.32
N ILE A 257 9.18 10.69 13.20
CA ILE A 257 9.41 11.28 11.88
C ILE A 257 9.19 12.80 11.91
N VAL A 258 8.09 13.26 12.50
CA VAL A 258 7.77 14.68 12.66
C VAL A 258 8.85 15.39 13.49
N THR A 259 9.28 14.77 14.59
CA THR A 259 10.39 15.29 15.41
C THR A 259 11.69 15.39 14.60
N GLN A 260 11.97 14.42 13.71
CA GLN A 260 13.12 14.49 12.80
C GLN A 260 13.00 15.63 11.78
N PHE A 261 11.79 16.01 11.34
CA PHE A 261 11.59 17.19 10.49
C PHE A 261 12.03 18.46 11.22
N PHE A 262 11.60 18.64 12.48
CA PHE A 262 12.02 19.78 13.29
C PHE A 262 13.52 19.77 13.58
N ALA A 263 14.09 18.61 13.93
CA ALA A 263 15.54 18.46 14.10
C ALA A 263 16.33 18.85 12.82
N SER A 264 15.77 18.57 11.63
CA SER A 264 16.38 18.93 10.36
C SER A 264 16.52 20.45 10.17
N LEU A 265 15.59 21.24 10.71
CA LEU A 265 15.65 22.71 10.64
C LEU A 265 16.89 23.26 11.34
N PHE A 266 17.22 22.74 12.52
CA PHE A 266 18.44 23.13 13.25
C PHE A 266 19.72 22.74 12.49
N LEU A 267 19.70 21.60 11.80
CA LEU A 267 20.84 21.14 11.01
C LEU A 267 21.09 21.98 9.75
N PHE A 268 20.08 22.65 9.21
CA PHE A 268 20.27 23.59 8.10
C PHE A 268 21.13 24.80 8.51
N CYS A 269 20.99 25.26 9.74
CA CYS A 269 21.74 26.41 10.28
C CYS A 269 23.17 26.05 10.69
N ARG A 270 23.50 24.76 10.87
CA ARG A 270 24.85 24.33 11.30
C ARG A 270 25.92 24.67 10.27
N ARG A 271 27.03 25.30 10.69
CA ARG A 271 28.18 25.59 9.82
C ARG A 271 28.80 24.27 9.31
N LYS A 272 29.18 24.24 8.04
CA LYS A 272 29.92 23.11 7.44
C LYS A 272 31.42 23.37 7.49
N ASP A 273 32.16 22.43 8.04
CA ASP A 273 33.63 22.46 8.07
C ASP A 273 34.21 22.23 6.66
N GLU A 274 35.38 22.80 6.40
CA GLU A 274 36.03 22.73 5.08
C GLU A 274 36.34 21.29 4.65
N VAL A 275 36.70 20.43 5.61
CA VAL A 275 36.94 19.00 5.41
C VAL A 275 35.73 18.28 4.80
N THR A 276 34.51 18.75 5.10
CA THR A 276 33.28 18.15 4.55
C THR A 276 32.97 18.57 3.11
N LYS A 277 33.52 19.71 2.65
CA LYS A 277 33.34 20.21 1.28
C LYS A 277 34.16 19.40 0.27
N THR A 278 35.31 18.89 0.68
CA THR A 278 36.25 18.13 -0.15
C THR A 278 36.05 16.62 -0.08
N SER A 279 35.04 16.12 0.66
CA SER A 279 34.79 14.69 0.80
C SER A 279 34.56 14.00 -0.55
N PRO A 280 35.20 12.83 -0.80
CA PRO A 280 34.96 12.05 -2.02
C PRO A 280 33.55 11.46 -2.07
N TYR A 281 32.84 11.44 -0.95
CA TYR A 281 31.49 10.92 -0.84
C TYR A 281 30.45 12.02 -1.13
N GLU A 282 29.71 11.86 -2.23
CA GLU A 282 28.69 12.82 -2.66
C GLU A 282 27.60 13.04 -1.59
N HIS A 283 27.30 11.99 -0.82
CA HIS A 283 26.30 12.01 0.24
C HIS A 283 26.69 12.91 1.43
N VAL A 284 27.99 13.08 1.69
CA VAL A 284 28.54 14.02 2.69
C VAL A 284 28.58 15.44 2.12
N ARG A 285 29.15 15.61 0.92
CA ARG A 285 29.32 16.94 0.30
C ARG A 285 28.00 17.68 0.14
N ASN A 286 26.95 17.00 -0.33
CA ASN A 286 25.62 17.59 -0.60
C ASN A 286 24.61 17.36 0.54
N SER A 287 25.05 17.01 1.75
CA SER A 287 24.18 16.55 2.84
C SER A 287 23.02 17.48 3.20
N LYS A 288 23.18 18.82 3.20
CA LYS A 288 22.08 19.77 3.49
C LYS A 288 20.97 19.77 2.45
N LEU A 289 21.31 19.88 1.16
CA LEU A 289 20.32 19.81 0.08
C LEU A 289 19.64 18.44 0.05
N ARG A 290 20.42 17.37 0.29
CA ARG A 290 19.91 16.00 0.38
C ARG A 290 18.90 15.86 1.52
N LEU A 291 19.20 16.42 2.69
CA LEU A 291 18.29 16.43 3.83
C LEU A 291 17.04 17.25 3.53
N PHE A 292 17.18 18.45 2.96
CA PHE A 292 16.02 19.28 2.58
C PHE A 292 15.07 18.56 1.64
N LEU A 293 15.58 18.01 0.53
CA LEU A 293 14.76 17.29 -0.42
C LEU A 293 14.16 16.01 0.20
N PHE A 294 14.88 15.36 1.12
CA PHE A 294 14.35 14.21 1.84
C PHE A 294 13.24 14.57 2.84
N VAL A 295 13.31 15.73 3.49
CA VAL A 295 12.21 16.25 4.33
C VAL A 295 10.97 16.49 3.47
N VAL A 296 11.11 17.15 2.32
CA VAL A 296 10.00 17.36 1.38
C VAL A 296 9.43 16.03 0.89
N PHE A 297 10.29 15.08 0.50
CA PHE A 297 9.88 13.73 0.14
C PHE A 297 9.08 13.06 1.26
N SER A 298 9.60 13.14 2.50
CA SER A 298 8.99 12.50 3.66
C SER A 298 7.63 13.10 4.01
N ILE A 299 7.47 14.42 3.93
CA ILE A 299 6.18 15.08 4.14
C ILE A 299 5.14 14.57 3.12
N LEU A 300 5.52 14.55 1.85
CA LEU A 300 4.60 14.17 0.76
C LEU A 300 4.23 12.68 0.81
N ILE A 301 5.19 11.79 1.08
CA ILE A 301 4.89 10.35 1.13
C ILE A 301 4.08 9.98 2.39
N HIS A 302 4.38 10.60 3.54
CA HIS A 302 3.66 10.32 4.79
C HIS A 302 2.33 11.07 4.92
N ALA A 303 2.03 12.02 4.03
CA ALA A 303 0.67 12.54 3.88
C ALA A 303 -0.32 11.42 3.53
N LEU A 304 0.12 10.40 2.78
CA LEU A 304 -0.68 9.20 2.47
C LEU A 304 -0.83 8.23 3.66
N SER A 305 -0.13 8.48 4.76
CA SER A 305 -0.30 7.73 6.02
C SER A 305 -1.30 8.41 6.96
N ALA A 306 -1.68 9.67 6.67
CA ALA A 306 -2.54 10.47 7.55
C ALA A 306 -3.89 9.80 7.86
N PRO A 307 -4.61 9.15 6.91
CA PRO A 307 -5.90 8.53 7.24
C PRO A 307 -5.77 7.43 8.30
N TYR A 308 -4.76 6.56 8.19
CA TYR A 308 -4.51 5.52 9.19
C TYR A 308 -4.20 6.11 10.56
N LEU A 309 -3.42 7.19 10.60
CA LEU A 309 -3.03 7.85 11.85
C LEU A 309 -4.19 8.57 12.52
N ILE A 310 -5.07 9.19 11.74
CA ILE A 310 -6.29 9.82 12.25
C ILE A 310 -7.22 8.76 12.83
N TRP A 311 -7.49 7.68 12.08
CA TRP A 311 -8.29 6.57 12.57
C TRP A 311 -7.66 5.94 13.82
N SER A 312 -6.36 5.67 13.80
CA SER A 312 -5.62 5.11 14.95
C SER A 312 -5.70 6.00 16.18
N GLY A 313 -5.49 7.32 16.03
CA GLY A 313 -5.52 8.28 17.12
C GLY A 313 -6.90 8.42 17.74
N LEU A 314 -7.94 8.53 16.91
CA LEU A 314 -9.33 8.64 17.37
C LEU A 314 -9.80 7.37 18.07
N THR A 315 -9.50 6.20 17.50
CA THR A 315 -9.88 4.91 18.10
C THR A 315 -9.12 4.63 19.41
N ILE A 316 -7.81 4.91 19.48
CA ILE A 316 -7.05 4.86 20.75
C ILE A 316 -7.69 5.79 21.79
N ALA A 317 -8.02 7.03 21.41
CA ALA A 317 -8.64 7.97 22.34
C ALA A 317 -10.00 7.47 22.83
N SER A 318 -10.80 6.83 21.97
CA SER A 318 -12.06 6.17 22.36
C SER A 318 -11.82 5.05 23.36
N ASP A 319 -10.89 4.14 23.05
CA ASP A 319 -10.61 2.96 23.87
C ASP A 319 -10.11 3.37 25.26
N VAL A 320 -9.22 4.36 25.32
CA VAL A 320 -8.71 4.93 26.58
C VAL A 320 -9.80 5.69 27.33
N GLY A 321 -10.63 6.46 26.63
CA GLY A 321 -11.76 7.18 27.22
C GLY A 321 -12.71 6.22 27.92
N HIS A 322 -13.16 5.18 27.22
CA HIS A 322 -14.02 4.14 27.78
C HIS A 322 -13.37 3.40 28.96
N LEU A 323 -12.09 3.05 28.85
CA LEU A 323 -11.36 2.38 29.94
C LEU A 323 -11.30 3.24 31.21
N LEU A 324 -11.17 4.56 31.07
CA LEU A 324 -11.09 5.51 32.17
C LEU A 324 -12.45 6.05 32.63
N GLY A 325 -13.55 5.64 31.98
CA GLY A 325 -14.90 6.14 32.27
C GLY A 325 -15.16 7.57 31.80
N PHE A 326 -14.43 8.06 30.79
CA PHE A 326 -14.65 9.35 30.16
C PHE A 326 -15.49 9.22 28.88
N ASP A 327 -16.59 9.97 28.81
CA ASP A 327 -17.42 10.10 27.61
C ASP A 327 -16.95 11.27 26.75
N TRP A 328 -15.79 11.11 26.09
CA TRP A 328 -15.29 12.11 25.16
C TRP A 328 -16.12 12.15 23.87
N TYR A 329 -16.59 13.34 23.48
CA TYR A 329 -17.18 13.54 22.15
C TYR A 329 -16.07 13.53 21.09
N LEU A 330 -15.85 12.36 20.49
CA LEU A 330 -14.88 12.16 19.42
C LEU A 330 -15.61 12.00 18.07
N PRO A 331 -15.07 12.56 16.97
CA PRO A 331 -15.68 12.47 15.64
C PRO A 331 -15.50 11.07 15.03
N MET A 332 -16.20 10.07 15.56
CA MET A 332 -16.09 8.66 15.11
C MET A 332 -16.55 8.44 13.67
N HIS A 333 -17.50 9.24 13.18
CA HIS A 333 -17.88 9.26 11.77
C HIS A 333 -16.69 9.60 10.86
N PHE A 334 -15.84 10.53 11.27
CA PHE A 334 -14.64 10.85 10.52
C PHE A 334 -13.65 9.68 10.54
N ALA A 335 -13.49 9.00 11.69
CA ALA A 335 -12.66 7.81 11.78
C ALA A 335 -13.13 6.67 10.84
N SER A 336 -14.45 6.46 10.70
CA SER A 336 -14.99 5.45 9.78
C SER A 336 -14.69 5.75 8.31
N GLU A 337 -14.54 7.00 7.92
CA GLU A 337 -14.15 7.35 6.55
C GLU A 337 -12.64 7.22 6.32
N MET A 338 -11.84 7.47 7.35
CA MET A 338 -10.38 7.48 7.25
C MET A 338 -9.77 6.09 7.04
N PHE A 339 -10.37 5.03 7.59
CA PHE A 339 -9.83 3.67 7.42
C PHE A 339 -9.96 3.15 5.98
N PRO A 340 -11.13 3.22 5.31
CA PRO A 340 -11.27 2.98 3.86
C PRO A 340 -10.33 3.80 3.01
N LEU A 341 -10.15 5.08 3.36
CA LEU A 341 -9.27 5.97 2.64
C LEU A 341 -7.80 5.51 2.74
N HIS A 342 -7.38 5.00 3.91
CA HIS A 342 -6.06 4.39 4.07
C HIS A 342 -5.86 3.19 3.13
N LEU A 343 -6.84 2.29 3.06
CA LEU A 343 -6.80 1.13 2.16
C LEU A 343 -6.79 1.57 0.69
N THR A 344 -7.59 2.57 0.33
CA THR A 344 -7.60 3.15 -1.02
C THR A 344 -6.23 3.73 -1.40
N PHE A 345 -5.53 4.33 -0.44
CA PHE A 345 -4.17 4.84 -0.64
C PHE A 345 -3.12 3.75 -0.90
N PHE A 346 -3.40 2.47 -0.66
CA PHE A 346 -2.52 1.37 -1.10
C PHE A 346 -2.36 1.36 -2.62
N ILE A 347 -3.40 1.73 -3.39
CA ILE A 347 -3.36 1.79 -4.85
C ILE A 347 -2.46 2.94 -5.34
N VAL A 348 -2.51 4.09 -4.67
CA VAL A 348 -1.85 5.32 -5.13
C VAL A 348 -0.41 5.45 -4.60
N ARG A 349 -0.13 4.93 -3.40
CA ARG A 349 1.16 5.03 -2.72
C ARG A 349 2.35 4.52 -3.55
N PRO A 350 2.27 3.38 -4.25
CA PRO A 350 3.29 2.94 -5.20
C PRO A 350 3.71 4.03 -6.19
N TYR A 351 2.75 4.64 -6.89
CA TYR A 351 3.02 5.67 -7.89
C TYR A 351 3.64 6.91 -7.27
N VAL A 352 3.10 7.37 -6.15
CA VAL A 352 3.63 8.53 -5.43
C VAL A 352 5.07 8.27 -4.97
N PHE A 353 5.35 7.10 -4.39
CA PHE A 353 6.71 6.74 -4.01
C PHE A 353 7.69 6.74 -5.19
N LEU A 354 7.32 6.11 -6.31
CA LEU A 354 8.16 6.00 -7.49
C LEU A 354 8.47 7.38 -8.09
N VAL A 355 7.44 8.22 -8.24
CA VAL A 355 7.55 9.58 -8.78
C VAL A 355 8.36 10.47 -7.84
N LEU A 356 8.03 10.52 -6.54
CA LEU A 356 8.75 11.34 -5.58
C LEU A 356 10.22 10.89 -5.45
N THR A 357 10.52 9.60 -5.59
CA THR A 357 11.91 9.11 -5.60
C THR A 357 12.71 9.72 -6.73
N LEU A 358 12.16 9.75 -7.95
CA LEU A 358 12.82 10.33 -9.11
C LEU A 358 13.06 11.83 -8.96
N PHE A 359 12.11 12.57 -8.39
CA PHE A 359 12.19 14.03 -8.35
C PHE A 359 12.86 14.60 -7.09
N LEU A 360 12.72 13.94 -5.93
CA LEU A 360 13.14 14.49 -4.65
C LEU A 360 14.34 13.75 -4.05
N LEU A 361 14.52 12.45 -4.27
CA LEU A 361 15.72 11.80 -3.75
C LEU A 361 16.92 12.18 -4.61
N ASN A 362 17.76 13.07 -4.07
CA ASN A 362 18.86 13.71 -4.79
C ASN A 362 19.76 12.79 -5.64
N PRO A 363 20.22 11.60 -5.17
CA PRO A 363 21.04 10.74 -6.03
C PRO A 363 20.25 10.21 -7.24
N TYR A 364 18.94 9.98 -7.10
CA TYR A 364 18.04 9.60 -8.18
C TYR A 364 17.76 10.77 -9.12
N ARG A 365 17.34 11.92 -8.57
CA ARG A 365 17.10 13.17 -9.31
C ARG A 365 18.27 13.55 -10.21
N ARG A 366 19.49 13.55 -9.67
CA ARG A 366 20.69 13.93 -10.44
C ARG A 366 20.96 12.97 -11.60
N ARG A 367 20.74 11.67 -11.38
CA ARG A 367 20.95 10.65 -12.41
C ARG A 367 19.85 10.65 -13.45
N PHE A 368 18.60 10.84 -13.03
CA PHE A 368 17.45 11.04 -13.91
C PHE A 368 17.67 12.22 -14.86
N VAL A 369 18.02 13.41 -14.34
CA VAL A 369 18.32 14.58 -15.19
C VAL A 369 19.49 14.31 -16.13
N LYS A 370 20.55 13.61 -15.69
CA LYS A 370 21.67 13.26 -16.58
C LYS A 370 21.31 12.23 -17.64
N PHE A 371 20.35 11.35 -17.37
CA PHE A 371 19.88 10.33 -18.31
C PHE A 371 19.09 10.97 -19.45
N PHE A 372 18.15 11.88 -19.13
CA PHE A 372 17.28 12.53 -20.13
C PHE A 372 17.86 13.82 -20.73
N CYS A 373 18.71 14.55 -20.00
CA CYS A 373 19.32 15.79 -20.48
C CYS A 373 20.83 15.60 -20.69
N SER A 374 21.20 15.00 -21.84
CA SER A 374 22.61 14.78 -22.21
C SER A 374 23.43 16.08 -22.35
N CYS A 375 22.76 17.23 -22.56
CA CYS A 375 23.39 18.55 -22.59
C CYS A 375 23.92 19.01 -21.22
N CYS A 376 23.36 18.50 -20.11
CA CYS A 376 23.83 18.78 -18.74
C CYS A 376 25.07 17.94 -18.35
N ARG A 377 25.69 17.23 -19.29
CA ARG A 377 26.88 16.39 -19.06
C ARG A 377 28.19 17.20 -19.14
N ARG A 378 28.15 18.44 -19.64
CA ARG A 378 29.34 19.23 -20.00
C ARG A 378 29.72 20.38 -19.07
N ASN A 379 28.89 20.77 -18.08
CA ASN A 379 29.21 21.83 -17.12
C ASN A 379 29.02 21.37 -15.67
#